data_AF-A0AA36G9Y0-F1
#
_entry.id   AF-A0AA36G9Y0-F1
#
_cell.length_a   1.000
_cell.length_b   1.000
_cell.length_c   1.000
_cell.angle_alpha   90.00
_cell.angle_beta   90.00
_cell.angle_gamma   90.00
#
_symmetry.space_group_name_H-M   'P 1'
#
loop_
_entity.id
_entity.type
_entity.pdbx_description
1 polymer ?
#
loop_
_entity_poly.entity_id
_entity_poly.type
_entity_poly.pdbx_seq_one_letter_code
_entity_poly.pdbx_strand_id
1 'polypeptide(L)'
;MNQAEFDHENGLRCEEEVPLWQQGLELGKDWAKSLCSTRGLIKTAKRRIPITSWARKYRVKNLMADIIAGVTVGIYNVPQGMAYSVLASLPPVYGLYASFFPPLIYAILGTGFHTSIGVFSITCMMIGHARTSLLPDGHTSYEGIDNLKPVDIVAALSFTTGVLQVGIWGF
;
A
#
# COMPACT_ATOMS: atom_id res chain seq x y z
N MET A 1 19.05 45.19 -23.39
CA MET A 1 17.80 44.75 -22.77
C MET A 1 18.09 43.53 -21.96
N ASN A 2 17.87 43.60 -20.64
CA ASN A 2 18.02 42.45 -19.76
C ASN A 2 16.74 41.61 -19.78
N GLN A 3 16.85 40.31 -19.46
CA GLN A 3 15.72 39.37 -19.48
C GLN A 3 14.51 39.89 -18.66
N ALA A 4 14.77 40.51 -17.51
CA ALA A 4 13.75 41.09 -16.63
C ALA A 4 12.94 42.25 -17.25
N GLU A 5 13.50 43.00 -18.20
CA GLU A 5 12.77 44.06 -18.91
C GLU A 5 11.89 43.47 -20.03
N PHE A 6 12.37 42.42 -20.71
CA PHE A 6 11.62 41.71 -21.75
C PHE A 6 10.39 41.00 -21.20
N ASP A 7 10.49 40.45 -19.99
CA ASP A 7 9.40 39.75 -19.32
C ASP A 7 8.29 40.72 -18.84
N HIS A 8 8.66 41.95 -18.45
CA HIS A 8 7.70 43.01 -18.08
C HIS A 8 6.94 43.57 -19.30
N GLU A 9 7.59 43.64 -20.46
CA GLU A 9 6.98 44.13 -21.70
C GLU A 9 5.97 43.13 -22.30
N ASN A 10 6.24 41.82 -22.13
CA ASN A 10 5.36 40.75 -22.61
C ASN A 10 4.34 40.25 -21.58
N GLY A 11 4.26 40.88 -20.40
CA GLY A 11 3.30 40.53 -19.35
C GLY A 11 3.49 39.13 -18.77
N LEU A 12 4.67 38.53 -18.91
CA LEU A 12 5.00 37.24 -18.33
C LEU A 12 5.47 37.49 -16.89
N ARG A 13 4.61 37.16 -15.93
CA ARG A 13 4.92 37.25 -14.51
C ARG A 13 5.96 36.18 -14.18
N CYS A 14 7.04 36.54 -13.48
CA CYS A 14 7.91 35.54 -12.86
C CYS A 14 7.04 34.60 -12.00
N GLU A 15 7.11 33.30 -12.27
CA GLU A 15 6.50 32.30 -11.41
C GLU A 15 7.18 32.40 -10.05
N GLU A 16 6.48 32.96 -9.06
CA GLU A 16 6.99 33.11 -7.70
C GLU A 16 7.10 31.70 -7.11
N GLU A 17 8.32 31.16 -7.04
CA GLU A 17 8.59 29.86 -6.42
C GLU A 17 8.24 29.91 -4.93
N VAL A 18 7.01 29.53 -4.64
CA VAL A 18 6.53 29.33 -3.26
C VAL A 18 7.33 28.19 -2.62
N PRO A 19 7.94 28.38 -1.44
CA PRO A 19 8.70 27.34 -0.78
C PRO A 19 7.82 26.11 -0.50
N LEU A 20 8.33 24.90 -0.78
CA LEU A 20 7.59 23.62 -0.71
C LEU A 20 6.79 23.44 0.60
N TRP A 21 7.30 23.92 1.72
CA TRP A 21 6.62 23.84 3.02
C TRP A 21 5.36 24.70 3.11
N GLN A 22 5.31 25.85 2.41
CA GLN A 22 4.12 26.70 2.33
C GLN A 22 3.03 26.08 1.46
N GLN A 23 3.38 25.44 0.33
CA GLN A 23 2.41 24.66 -0.46
C GLN A 23 1.84 23.49 0.34
N GLY A 24 2.67 22.77 1.11
CA GLY A 24 2.20 21.68 1.98
C GLY A 24 1.25 22.16 3.09
N LEU A 25 1.50 23.34 3.67
CA LEU A 25 0.63 23.94 4.70
C LEU A 25 -0.73 24.39 4.15
N GLU A 26 -0.76 24.99 2.96
CA GLU A 26 -1.99 25.40 2.27
C GLU A 26 -2.84 24.17 1.90
N LEU A 27 -2.21 23.14 1.32
CA LEU A 27 -2.85 21.85 1.02
C LEU A 27 -3.40 21.18 2.29
N GLY A 28 -2.67 21.25 3.41
CA GLY A 28 -3.09 20.72 4.71
C GLY A 28 -4.33 21.43 5.29
N LYS A 29 -4.43 22.76 5.15
CA LYS A 29 -5.61 23.53 5.58
C LYS A 29 -6.83 23.21 4.72
N ASP A 30 -6.65 23.04 3.42
CA ASP A 30 -7.72 22.66 2.50
C ASP A 30 -8.20 21.22 2.73
N TRP A 31 -7.28 20.31 3.07
CA TRP A 31 -7.60 18.96 3.52
C TRP A 31 -8.36 18.96 4.85
N ALA A 32 -7.95 19.77 5.82
CA ALA A 32 -8.63 19.91 7.10
C ALA A 32 -10.06 20.44 6.93
N LYS A 33 -10.27 21.41 6.04
CA LYS A 33 -11.61 21.90 5.67
C LYS A 33 -12.45 20.85 4.91
N SER A 34 -11.81 20.05 4.05
CA SER A 34 -12.45 18.96 3.29
C SER A 34 -12.90 17.80 4.19
N LEU A 35 -12.12 17.48 5.23
CA LEU A 35 -12.47 16.49 6.25
C LEU A 35 -13.57 16.96 7.20
N CYS A 36 -13.69 18.27 7.43
CA CYS A 36 -14.71 18.86 8.30
C CYS A 36 -16.11 18.95 7.65
N SER A 37 -16.23 18.65 6.35
CA SER A 37 -17.50 18.62 5.63
C SER A 37 -17.94 17.18 5.32
N THR A 38 -19.07 16.75 5.89
CA THR A 38 -19.67 15.43 5.65
C THR A 38 -19.89 15.13 4.15
N ARG A 39 -20.13 16.18 3.34
CA ARG A 39 -20.27 16.07 1.89
C ARG A 39 -18.92 15.91 1.15
N GLY A 40 -17.85 16.49 1.67
CA GLY A 40 -16.48 16.33 1.16
C GLY A 40 -15.94 14.92 1.41
N LEU A 41 -16.19 14.38 2.60
CA LEU A 41 -15.81 13.02 2.99
C LEU A 41 -16.51 11.96 2.11
N ILE A 42 -17.81 12.15 1.79
CA ILE A 42 -18.56 11.26 0.88
C ILE A 42 -18.03 11.36 -0.56
N LYS A 43 -17.65 12.55 -1.04
CA LYS A 43 -17.12 12.75 -2.40
C LYS A 43 -15.72 12.14 -2.55
N THR A 44 -14.88 12.27 -1.52
CA THR A 44 -13.56 11.64 -1.44
C THR A 44 -13.68 10.11 -1.29
N ALA A 45 -14.61 9.62 -0.46
CA ALA A 45 -14.89 8.18 -0.33
C ALA A 45 -15.40 7.58 -1.66
N LYS A 46 -16.30 8.26 -2.39
CA LYS A 46 -16.73 7.83 -3.73
C LYS A 46 -15.59 7.84 -4.76
N ARG A 47 -14.62 8.75 -4.65
CA ARG A 47 -13.41 8.76 -5.51
C ARG A 47 -12.41 7.66 -5.14
N ARG A 48 -12.31 7.33 -3.84
CA ARG A 48 -11.40 6.31 -3.29
C ARG A 48 -11.96 4.89 -3.32
N ILE A 49 -13.26 4.72 -3.52
CA ILE A 49 -13.94 3.42 -3.63
C ILE A 49 -14.47 3.25 -5.08
N PRO A 50 -13.57 3.08 -6.06
CA PRO A 50 -13.92 2.90 -7.48
C PRO A 50 -14.65 1.57 -7.73
N ILE A 51 -14.71 0.67 -6.73
CA ILE A 51 -15.37 -0.64 -6.84
C ILE A 51 -16.82 -0.54 -7.32
N THR A 52 -17.54 0.49 -6.86
CA THR A 52 -18.96 0.67 -7.21
C THR A 52 -19.18 1.14 -8.65
N SER A 53 -18.16 1.69 -9.30
CA SER A 53 -18.23 2.14 -10.70
C SER A 53 -18.03 0.96 -11.66
N TRP A 54 -17.03 0.13 -11.42
CA TRP A 54 -16.77 -1.02 -12.28
C TRP A 54 -17.74 -2.18 -12.03
N ALA A 55 -18.13 -2.44 -10.78
CA ALA A 55 -19.07 -3.52 -10.45
C ALA A 55 -20.43 -3.32 -11.15
N ARG A 56 -20.87 -2.06 -11.33
CA ARG A 56 -22.08 -1.72 -12.09
C ARG A 56 -21.97 -1.96 -13.59
N LYS A 57 -20.75 -1.94 -14.16
CA LYS A 57 -20.50 -2.16 -15.60
C LYS A 57 -20.13 -3.62 -15.91
N TYR A 58 -20.04 -4.47 -14.89
CA TYR A 58 -19.60 -5.86 -15.03
C TYR A 58 -20.66 -6.72 -15.72
N ARG A 59 -20.25 -7.45 -16.77
CA ARG A 59 -21.15 -8.36 -17.50
C ARG A 59 -21.17 -9.72 -16.81
N VAL A 60 -22.35 -10.13 -16.34
CA VAL A 60 -22.58 -11.44 -15.70
C VAL A 60 -22.17 -12.65 -16.55
N LYS A 61 -22.04 -12.50 -17.87
CA LYS A 61 -21.52 -13.54 -18.78
C LYS A 61 -20.06 -13.92 -18.48
N ASN A 62 -19.27 -13.02 -17.90
CA ASN A 62 -17.86 -13.27 -17.58
C ASN A 62 -17.68 -13.91 -16.19
N LEU A 63 -18.75 -14.00 -15.39
CA LEU A 63 -18.68 -14.49 -14.01
C LEU A 63 -18.16 -15.92 -13.93
N MET A 64 -18.55 -16.78 -14.88
CA MET A 64 -18.08 -18.17 -14.91
C MET A 64 -16.57 -18.26 -15.19
N ALA A 65 -16.06 -17.42 -16.09
CA ALA A 65 -14.63 -17.37 -16.38
C ALA A 65 -13.83 -16.85 -15.17
N ASP A 66 -14.35 -15.81 -14.50
CA ASP A 66 -13.70 -15.23 -13.32
C ASP A 66 -13.74 -16.18 -12.10
N ILE A 67 -14.80 -16.98 -11.93
CA ILE A 67 -14.84 -18.01 -10.88
C ILE A 67 -13.78 -19.08 -11.12
N ILE A 68 -13.67 -19.60 -12.35
CA ILE A 68 -12.67 -20.62 -12.68
C ILE A 68 -11.26 -20.06 -12.52
N ALA A 69 -11.02 -18.83 -12.99
CA ALA A 69 -9.75 -18.13 -12.82
C ALA A 69 -9.43 -17.90 -11.33
N GLY A 70 -10.40 -17.44 -10.53
CA GLY A 70 -10.24 -17.19 -9.10
C GLY A 70 -9.94 -18.46 -8.31
N VAL A 71 -10.62 -19.57 -8.62
CA VAL A 71 -10.34 -20.88 -7.99
C VAL A 71 -8.93 -21.36 -8.37
N THR A 72 -8.54 -21.23 -9.63
CA THR A 72 -7.20 -21.65 -10.10
C THR A 72 -6.09 -20.85 -9.41
N VAL A 73 -6.24 -19.52 -9.36
CA VAL A 73 -5.29 -18.63 -8.66
C VAL A 73 -5.29 -18.91 -7.16
N GLY A 74 -6.44 -19.16 -6.55
CA GLY A 74 -6.56 -19.54 -5.14
C GLY A 74 -5.78 -20.81 -4.80
N ILE A 75 -5.94 -21.86 -5.61
CA ILE A 75 -5.20 -23.13 -5.44
C ILE A 75 -3.69 -22.90 -5.58
N TYR A 76 -3.24 -22.06 -6.51
CA TYR A 76 -1.82 -21.75 -6.70
C TYR A 76 -1.23 -20.91 -5.55
N ASN A 77 -2.03 -20.00 -4.98
CA ASN A 77 -1.57 -19.09 -3.94
C ASN A 77 -1.30 -19.79 -2.59
N VAL A 78 -1.94 -20.94 -2.34
CA VAL A 78 -1.72 -21.76 -1.12
C VAL A 78 -0.27 -22.25 -1.01
N PRO A 79 0.27 -23.05 -1.95
CA PRO A 79 1.67 -23.48 -1.89
C PRO A 79 2.65 -22.32 -2.05
N GLN A 80 2.33 -21.32 -2.88
CA GLN A 80 3.18 -20.14 -3.07
C GLN A 80 3.36 -19.35 -1.77
N GLY A 81 2.27 -19.07 -1.05
CA GLY A 81 2.31 -18.35 0.23
C GLY A 81 3.09 -19.12 1.30
N MET A 82 2.90 -20.44 1.39
CA MET A 82 3.64 -21.29 2.33
C MET A 82 5.15 -21.27 2.05
N ALA A 83 5.56 -21.40 0.78
CA ALA A 83 6.97 -21.37 0.39
C ALA A 83 7.64 -20.04 0.79
N TYR A 84 6.95 -18.92 0.60
CA TYR A 84 7.49 -17.59 0.89
C TYR A 84 7.59 -17.28 2.39
N SER A 85 6.68 -17.78 3.22
CA SER A 85 6.86 -17.67 4.69
C SER A 85 8.08 -18.43 5.19
N VAL A 86 8.40 -19.58 4.58
CA VAL A 86 9.60 -20.36 4.94
C VAL A 86 10.85 -19.59 4.55
N LEU A 87 10.87 -18.88 3.42
CA LEU A 87 11.98 -17.99 3.04
C LEU A 87 12.19 -16.85 4.04
N ALA A 88 11.12 -16.35 4.65
CA ALA A 88 11.21 -15.33 5.69
C ALA A 88 11.55 -15.90 7.09
N SER A 89 11.79 -17.22 7.20
CA SER A 89 12.00 -17.94 8.47
C SER A 89 10.83 -17.82 9.45
N LEU A 90 9.59 -17.84 8.94
CA LEU A 90 8.35 -17.90 9.73
C LEU A 90 7.57 -19.19 9.49
N PRO A 91 6.71 -19.59 10.44
CA PRO A 91 5.79 -20.70 10.23
C PRO A 91 4.91 -20.51 8.97
N PRO A 92 4.65 -21.57 8.18
CA PRO A 92 3.92 -21.48 6.92
C PRO A 92 2.52 -20.84 6.99
N VAL A 93 1.88 -20.94 8.16
CA VAL A 93 0.54 -20.39 8.41
C VAL A 93 0.50 -18.87 8.23
N TYR A 94 1.59 -18.16 8.54
CA TYR A 94 1.65 -16.71 8.39
C TYR A 94 1.75 -16.27 6.92
N GLY A 95 2.35 -17.08 6.06
CA GLY A 95 2.36 -16.85 4.61
C GLY A 95 0.96 -16.91 4.01
N LEU A 96 0.12 -17.83 4.50
CA LEU A 96 -1.29 -17.92 4.08
C LEU A 96 -2.09 -16.67 4.46
N TYR A 97 -1.88 -16.11 5.66
CA TYR A 97 -2.53 -14.86 6.06
C TYR A 97 -2.08 -13.68 5.17
N ALA A 98 -0.78 -13.59 4.89
CA ALA A 98 -0.23 -12.55 4.01
C ALA A 98 -0.67 -12.70 2.54
N SER A 99 -0.99 -13.90 2.09
CA SER A 99 -1.51 -14.17 0.75
C SER A 99 -3.01 -13.97 0.60
N PHE A 100 -3.79 -14.02 1.69
CA PHE A 100 -5.26 -14.00 1.63
C PHE A 100 -5.87 -12.62 1.90
N PHE A 101 -5.43 -11.94 2.97
CA PHE A 101 -6.03 -10.68 3.39
C PHE A 101 -5.70 -9.49 2.47
N PRO A 102 -4.44 -9.26 2.04
CA PRO A 102 -4.11 -8.11 1.20
C PRO A 102 -4.84 -8.07 -0.15
N PRO A 103 -4.97 -9.18 -0.92
CA PRO A 103 -5.75 -9.17 -2.14
C PRO A 103 -7.23 -8.93 -1.90
N LEU A 104 -7.79 -9.40 -0.77
CA LEU A 104 -9.18 -9.15 -0.40
C LEU A 104 -9.41 -7.66 -0.09
N ILE A 105 -8.50 -7.04 0.67
CA ILE A 105 -8.54 -5.61 0.97
C ILE A 105 -8.37 -4.79 -0.31
N TYR A 106 -7.45 -5.20 -1.21
CA TYR A 106 -7.27 -4.57 -2.50
C TYR A 106 -8.45 -4.78 -3.45
N ALA A 107 -9.15 -5.91 -3.41
CA ALA A 107 -10.36 -6.08 -4.20
C ALA A 107 -11.45 -5.06 -3.81
N ILE A 108 -11.51 -4.67 -2.54
CA ILE A 108 -12.46 -3.67 -2.01
C ILE A 108 -12.03 -2.23 -2.36
N LEU A 109 -10.75 -1.92 -2.18
CA LEU A 109 -10.21 -0.55 -2.28
C LEU A 109 -9.50 -0.25 -3.62
N GLY A 110 -9.28 -1.26 -4.44
CA GLY A 110 -8.44 -1.22 -5.63
C GLY A 110 -9.09 -0.54 -6.81
N THR A 111 -8.29 0.26 -7.52
CA THR A 111 -8.65 0.97 -8.74
C THR A 111 -8.50 0.11 -10.00
N GLY A 112 -7.71 -0.97 -9.95
CA GLY A 112 -7.35 -1.80 -11.10
C GLY A 112 -7.98 -3.19 -11.06
N PHE A 113 -8.64 -3.58 -12.15
CA PHE A 113 -9.37 -4.86 -12.28
C PHE A 113 -8.44 -6.07 -12.49
N HIS A 114 -7.25 -5.85 -13.07
CA HIS A 114 -6.30 -6.91 -13.46
C HIS A 114 -5.05 -6.99 -12.60
N THR A 115 -4.95 -6.15 -11.56
CA THR A 115 -3.76 -6.12 -10.71
C THR A 115 -3.88 -7.19 -9.63
N SER A 116 -3.08 -8.24 -9.76
CA SER A 116 -2.89 -9.23 -8.70
C SER A 116 -1.83 -8.70 -7.73
N ILE A 117 -2.24 -8.44 -6.50
CA ILE A 117 -1.34 -8.15 -5.38
C ILE A 117 -1.12 -9.45 -4.63
N GLY A 118 0.12 -9.71 -4.22
CA GLY A 118 0.44 -10.90 -3.45
C GLY A 118 1.79 -10.76 -2.75
N VAL A 119 2.19 -11.85 -2.12
CA VAL A 119 3.51 -12.00 -1.51
C VAL A 119 4.57 -12.22 -2.60
N PHE A 120 5.74 -11.60 -2.44
CA PHE A 120 6.86 -11.67 -3.38
C PHE A 120 8.10 -12.28 -2.72
N SER A 121 8.80 -13.15 -3.45
CA SER A 121 10.01 -13.85 -2.98
C SER A 121 11.08 -12.88 -2.45
N ILE A 122 11.34 -11.80 -3.19
CA ILE A 122 12.36 -10.79 -2.82
C ILE A 122 12.02 -10.13 -1.49
N THR A 123 10.76 -9.72 -1.31
CA THR A 123 10.30 -9.11 -0.06
C THR A 123 10.43 -10.07 1.12
N CYS A 124 10.08 -11.35 0.93
CA CYS A 124 10.22 -12.36 1.98
C CYS A 124 11.68 -12.62 2.36
N MET A 125 12.58 -12.65 1.37
CA MET A 125 14.01 -12.76 1.61
C MET A 125 14.55 -11.56 2.40
N MET A 126 14.17 -10.32 2.02
CA MET A 126 14.56 -9.10 2.74
C MET A 126 14.03 -9.08 4.18
N ILE A 127 12.79 -9.50 4.40
CA ILE A 127 12.21 -9.62 5.74
C ILE A 127 12.96 -10.67 6.55
N GLY A 128 13.30 -11.82 5.96
CA GLY A 128 14.12 -12.85 6.58
C GLY A 128 15.49 -12.29 7.01
N HIS A 129 16.19 -11.60 6.12
CA HIS A 129 17.47 -10.94 6.44
C HIS A 129 17.35 -9.85 7.51
N ALA A 130 16.30 -9.03 7.46
CA ALA A 130 16.07 -7.99 8.46
C ALA A 130 15.76 -8.59 9.84
N ARG A 131 14.97 -9.67 9.87
CA ARG A 131 14.69 -10.46 11.08
C ARG A 131 15.97 -11.04 11.65
N THR A 132 16.78 -11.74 10.85
CA THR A 132 18.02 -12.39 11.33
C THR A 132 19.07 -11.38 11.80
N SER A 133 19.05 -10.15 11.26
CA SER A 133 19.93 -9.07 11.69
C SER A 133 19.56 -8.52 13.08
N LEU A 134 18.28 -8.62 13.46
CA LEU A 134 17.79 -8.22 14.78
C LEU A 134 17.88 -9.38 15.78
N LEU A 135 17.39 -10.56 15.37
CA LEU A 135 17.36 -11.76 16.20
C LEU A 135 18.04 -12.93 15.44
N PRO A 136 19.30 -13.27 15.77
CA PRO A 136 20.01 -14.38 15.15
C PRO A 136 19.30 -15.72 15.39
N ASP A 137 19.39 -16.62 14.41
CA ASP A 137 18.77 -17.94 14.50
C ASP A 137 19.39 -18.76 15.64
N GLY A 138 18.54 -19.21 16.57
CA GLY A 138 18.95 -19.89 17.80
C GLY A 138 18.33 -19.28 19.07
N HIS A 139 18.01 -17.98 19.03
CA HIS A 139 17.24 -17.31 20.06
C HIS A 139 15.76 -17.25 19.65
N THR A 140 14.87 -17.92 20.39
CA THR A 140 13.41 -17.88 20.19
C THR A 140 12.77 -16.67 20.88
N SER A 141 13.55 -15.89 21.62
CA SER A 141 13.16 -14.68 22.33
C SER A 141 14.36 -13.74 22.39
N TYR A 142 14.11 -12.44 22.25
CA TYR A 142 15.14 -11.41 22.45
C TYR A 142 15.61 -11.45 23.90
N GLU A 143 16.91 -11.58 24.16
CA GLU A 143 17.47 -11.44 25.50
C GLU A 143 17.23 -10.00 25.98
N GLY A 144 16.22 -9.80 26.85
CA GLY A 144 15.86 -8.49 27.40
C GLY A 144 14.38 -8.10 27.30
N ILE A 145 13.57 -8.80 26.49
CA ILE A 145 12.10 -8.65 26.46
C ILE A 145 11.48 -10.04 26.43
N ASP A 146 10.97 -10.50 27.57
CA ASP A 146 10.23 -11.76 27.68
C ASP A 146 9.06 -11.76 26.68
N ASN A 147 8.95 -12.80 25.86
CA ASN A 147 7.86 -13.09 24.89
C ASN A 147 7.92 -12.42 23.51
N LEU A 148 9.00 -11.74 23.10
CA LEU A 148 9.06 -11.18 21.75
C LEU A 148 9.22 -12.29 20.69
N LYS A 149 8.17 -12.53 19.90
CA LYS A 149 8.18 -13.57 18.87
C LYS A 149 8.72 -13.00 17.55
N PRO A 150 9.30 -13.85 16.68
CA PRO A 150 9.78 -13.37 15.39
C PRO A 150 8.70 -12.76 14.49
N VAL A 151 7.43 -13.13 14.70
CA VAL A 151 6.27 -12.57 14.00
C VAL A 151 6.03 -11.10 14.35
N ASP A 152 6.37 -10.67 15.57
CA ASP A 152 6.12 -9.31 16.05
C ASP A 152 7.06 -8.31 15.37
N ILE A 153 8.32 -8.72 15.17
CA ILE A 153 9.33 -7.96 14.40
C ILE A 153 8.83 -7.76 12.98
N VAL A 154 8.38 -8.83 12.34
CA VAL A 154 7.88 -8.79 10.95
C VAL A 154 6.60 -7.96 10.85
N ALA A 155 5.70 -8.05 11.83
CA ALA A 155 4.50 -7.24 11.89
C ALA A 155 4.82 -5.74 12.04
N ALA A 156 5.76 -5.39 12.92
CA ALA A 156 6.21 -4.01 13.10
C ALA A 156 6.87 -3.45 11.83
N LEU A 157 7.72 -4.24 11.15
CA LEU A 157 8.34 -3.87 9.86
C LEU A 157 7.29 -3.65 8.77
N SER A 158 6.31 -4.55 8.67
CA SER A 158 5.22 -4.46 7.69
C SER A 158 4.34 -3.25 7.94
N PHE A 159 3.99 -3.00 9.21
CA PHE A 159 3.22 -1.83 9.63
C PHE A 159 3.94 -0.53 9.31
N THR A 160 5.23 -0.43 9.66
CA THR A 160 6.07 0.75 9.39
C THR A 160 6.17 1.01 7.89
N THR A 161 6.34 -0.04 7.09
CA THR A 161 6.37 0.05 5.63
C THR A 161 5.03 0.52 5.08
N GLY A 162 3.91 0.03 5.62
CA GLY A 162 2.57 0.47 5.23
C GLY A 162 2.33 1.95 5.53
N VAL A 163 2.71 2.42 6.73
CA VAL A 163 2.62 3.85 7.10
C VAL A 163 3.47 4.71 6.17
N LEU A 164 4.70 4.29 5.88
CA LEU A 164 5.60 5.00 4.97
C LEU A 164 5.05 5.03 3.54
N GLN A 165 4.48 3.94 3.04
CA GLN A 165 3.82 3.90 1.73
C GLN A 165 2.63 4.85 1.67
N VAL A 166 1.79 4.88 2.70
CA VAL A 166 0.67 5.83 2.78
C VAL A 166 1.19 7.26 2.86
N GLY A 167 2.29 7.53 3.55
CA GLY A 167 2.91 8.86 3.60
C GLY A 167 3.45 9.33 2.24
N ILE A 168 4.11 8.45 1.49
CA ILE A 168 4.69 8.77 0.17
C ILE A 168 3.60 8.96 -0.89
N TRP A 169 2.58 8.09 -0.91
CA TRP A 169 1.50 8.13 -1.91
C TRP A 169 0.26 8.93 -1.44
N GLY A 170 0.33 9.50 -0.23
CA GLY A 170 -0.76 10.17 0.48
C GLY A 170 -0.90 11.66 0.22
N PHE A 171 -0.09 12.24 -0.67
CA PHE A 171 -0.12 13.65 -1.04
C PHE A 171 0.01 13.82 -2.56
#